data_AF-A0A7W0H9J8-F1
#
_entry.id   AF-A0A7W0H9J8-F1
#
_cell.length_a   1.000
_cell.length_b   1.000
_cell.length_c   1.000
_cell.angle_alpha   90.00
_cell.angle_beta   90.00
_cell.angle_gamma   90.00
#
_symmetry.space_group_name_H-M   'P 1'
#
loop_
_entity.id
_entity.type
_entity.pdbx_description
1 polymer ?
#
loop_
_entity_poly.entity_id
_entity_poly.type
_entity_poly.pdbx_seq_one_letter_code
_entity_poly.pdbx_strand_id
1 'polypeptide(L)'
;QQWSWSFTYLDEEALGGETDVYEVGTPETVPVLWLVEDQSVTFQLNSPDVIHSFWVPAFLYKLDVIPGRDQALQSFSLTPTTAGDFEGRCAELCGFQHSRMLFTVKVVDQAAYEAHLLDLEQRGQVGTLVGAEDSNEIEGLETEDEEVAE
;
A
#
# COMPACT_ATOMS: atom_id res chain seq x y z
N GLN A 1 3.26 -0.62 -8.29
CA GLN A 1 3.25 -0.65 -9.77
C GLN A 1 4.42 0.15 -10.35
N GLN A 2 4.68 0.06 -11.65
CA GLN A 2 5.58 0.95 -12.37
C GLN A 2 4.94 2.34 -12.50
N TRP A 3 5.49 3.41 -11.93
CA TRP A 3 6.58 3.47 -10.96
C TRP A 3 6.13 4.28 -9.74
N SER A 4 5.23 3.67 -8.97
CA SER A 4 4.63 4.24 -7.78
C SER A 4 4.12 3.14 -6.83
N TRP A 5 3.79 3.53 -5.61
CA TRP A 5 3.15 2.69 -4.61
C TRP A 5 1.69 3.09 -4.43
N SER A 6 0.89 2.12 -4.05
CA SER A 6 -0.49 2.31 -3.60
C SER A 6 -0.66 1.54 -2.30
N PHE A 7 -1.40 2.11 -1.35
CA PHE A 7 -1.61 1.55 -0.04
C PHE A 7 -3.11 1.39 0.19
N THR A 8 -3.56 0.16 0.37
CA THR A 8 -4.92 -0.15 0.79
C THR A 8 -4.94 -0.40 2.29
N TYR A 9 -5.85 0.26 2.98
CA TYR A 9 -6.09 0.10 4.40
C TYR A 9 -7.24 -0.88 4.57
N LEU A 10 -6.86 -2.12 4.87
CA LEU A 10 -7.77 -3.22 5.14
C LEU A 10 -8.16 -3.11 6.61
N ASP A 11 -9.29 -2.47 6.88
CA ASP A 11 -9.71 -2.24 8.26
C ASP A 11 -11.19 -2.52 8.47
N GLU A 12 -11.46 -3.67 9.11
CA GLU A 12 -12.79 -4.04 9.59
C GLU A 12 -13.26 -3.14 10.77
N GLU A 13 -12.41 -2.25 11.31
CA GLU A 13 -12.70 -1.45 12.52
C GLU A 13 -12.56 0.07 12.30
N ALA A 14 -11.67 0.56 11.43
CA ALA A 14 -11.40 2.01 11.31
C ALA A 14 -12.54 2.84 10.69
N LEU A 15 -13.39 2.23 9.85
CA LEU A 15 -14.62 2.85 9.34
C LEU A 15 -15.87 2.10 9.82
N GLY A 16 -15.80 1.46 11.00
CA GLY A 16 -16.90 0.63 11.49
C GLY A 16 -17.11 -0.65 10.67
N GLY A 17 -16.10 -1.06 9.90
CA GLY A 17 -16.09 -2.30 9.11
C GLY A 17 -16.89 -2.26 7.82
N GLU A 18 -17.25 -1.07 7.33
CA GLU A 18 -18.13 -0.96 6.17
C GLU A 18 -17.36 -0.88 4.84
N THR A 19 -16.14 -0.31 4.77
CA THR A 19 -15.37 -0.30 3.51
C THR A 19 -13.88 -0.04 3.68
N ASP A 20 -13.07 -0.66 2.82
CA ASP A 20 -11.64 -0.35 2.67
C ASP A 20 -11.45 1.03 2.04
N VAL A 21 -10.32 1.67 2.33
CA VAL A 21 -9.89 2.90 1.66
C VAL A 21 -8.47 2.76 1.16
N TYR A 22 -8.12 3.53 0.13
CA TYR A 22 -6.79 3.44 -0.46
C TYR A 22 -6.14 4.80 -0.69
N GLU A 23 -4.82 4.83 -0.63
CA GLU A 23 -4.00 5.95 -1.09
C GLU A 23 -3.20 5.53 -2.32
N VAL A 24 -3.40 6.23 -3.45
CA VAL A 24 -2.71 5.97 -4.71
C VAL A 24 -1.62 7.00 -4.95
N GLY A 25 -0.39 6.54 -5.20
CA GLY A 25 0.70 7.38 -5.65
C GLY A 25 0.75 7.47 -7.17
N THR A 26 1.40 8.52 -7.68
CA THR A 26 1.74 8.66 -9.12
C THR A 26 3.21 9.02 -9.28
N PRO A 27 3.80 8.91 -10.48
CA PRO A 27 5.17 9.40 -10.73
C PRO A 27 5.39 10.89 -10.37
N GLU A 28 4.30 11.67 -10.32
CA GLU A 28 4.27 13.08 -9.95
C GLU A 28 3.97 13.30 -8.46
N THR A 29 3.26 12.37 -7.81
CA THR A 29 2.77 12.50 -6.42
C THR A 29 3.25 11.33 -5.58
N VAL A 30 4.15 11.62 -4.63
CA VAL A 30 4.67 10.62 -3.69
C VAL A 30 3.55 10.23 -2.71
N PRO A 31 3.18 8.94 -2.63
CA PRO A 31 2.16 8.47 -1.69
C PRO A 31 2.68 8.42 -0.26
N VAL A 32 1.77 8.52 0.71
CA VAL A 32 2.03 8.44 2.14
C VAL A 32 1.34 7.21 2.72
N LEU A 33 2.12 6.32 3.33
CA LEU A 33 1.64 5.23 4.16
C LEU A 33 1.49 5.73 5.59
N TRP A 34 0.27 5.68 6.13
CA TRP A 34 -0.02 6.07 7.51
C TRP A 34 -0.08 4.84 8.41
N LEU A 35 0.55 4.91 9.59
CA LEU A 35 0.57 3.83 10.58
C LEU A 35 0.32 4.42 11.97
N VAL A 36 -0.14 3.59 12.90
CA VAL A 36 -0.36 3.97 14.30
C VAL A 36 0.84 3.57 15.15
N GLU A 37 1.32 4.48 16.00
CA GLU A 37 2.38 4.21 16.98
C GLU A 37 1.95 3.11 17.96
N ASP A 38 2.87 2.20 18.27
CA ASP A 38 2.70 1.06 19.18
C ASP A 38 1.60 0.05 18.77
N GLN A 39 1.10 0.14 17.53
CA GLN A 39 0.16 -0.81 16.96
C GLN A 39 0.85 -1.76 15.98
N SER A 40 0.63 -3.07 16.14
CA SER A 40 1.13 -4.05 15.18
C SER A 40 0.35 -3.93 13.87
N VAL A 41 1.08 -3.83 12.77
CA VAL A 41 0.53 -3.83 11.41
C VAL A 41 1.07 -5.03 10.65
N THR A 42 0.24 -5.64 9.81
CA THR A 42 0.63 -6.68 8.87
C THR A 42 0.55 -6.12 7.46
N PHE A 43 1.68 -6.08 6.78
CA PHE A 43 1.78 -5.72 5.38
C PHE A 43 1.56 -6.95 4.51
N GLN A 44 0.71 -6.82 3.49
CA GLN A 44 0.49 -7.81 2.46
C GLN A 44 0.91 -7.20 1.13
N LEU A 45 2.11 -7.53 0.65
CA LEU A 45 2.65 -6.89 -0.55
C LEU A 45 2.28 -7.67 -1.80
N ASN A 46 1.92 -6.94 -2.85
CA ASN A 46 1.71 -7.48 -4.18
C ASN A 46 2.39 -6.59 -5.23
N SER A 47 2.84 -7.19 -6.31
CA SER A 47 3.31 -6.46 -7.49
C SER A 47 2.53 -6.94 -8.72
N PRO A 48 1.81 -6.05 -9.42
CA PRO A 48 1.08 -6.43 -10.62
C PRO A 48 1.99 -6.58 -11.84
N ASP A 49 3.18 -5.99 -11.85
CA ASP A 49 3.97 -5.80 -13.07
C ASP A 49 5.35 -6.48 -13.05
N VAL A 50 6.33 -5.85 -12.42
CA VAL A 50 7.72 -6.29 -12.36
C VAL A 50 8.15 -6.48 -10.91
N ILE A 51 9.35 -7.02 -10.71
CA ILE A 51 9.89 -7.14 -9.36
C ILE A 51 10.16 -5.73 -8.80
N HIS A 52 9.66 -5.49 -7.58
CA HIS A 52 10.01 -4.32 -6.76
C HIS A 52 10.62 -4.81 -5.44
N SER A 53 11.03 -3.87 -4.60
CA SER A 53 11.42 -4.18 -3.23
C SER A 53 10.99 -3.06 -2.31
N PHE A 54 10.06 -3.38 -1.40
CA PHE A 54 9.58 -2.45 -0.40
C PHE A 54 10.66 -2.29 0.67
N TRP A 55 11.15 -1.08 0.85
CA TRP A 55 12.20 -0.80 1.82
C TRP A 55 11.94 0.48 2.60
N VAL A 56 11.94 0.35 3.93
CA VAL A 56 11.95 1.48 4.87
C VAL A 56 13.24 1.38 5.68
N PRO A 57 14.31 2.14 5.34
CA PRO A 57 15.60 2.03 6.00
C PRO A 57 15.54 2.27 7.51
N ALA A 58 14.67 3.18 7.97
CA ALA A 58 14.50 3.46 9.39
C ALA A 58 13.95 2.25 10.17
N PHE A 59 13.19 1.37 9.50
CA PHE A 59 12.64 0.16 10.10
C PHE A 59 13.60 -1.04 9.95
N LEU A 60 14.74 -0.85 9.27
CA LEU A 60 15.72 -1.89 8.95
C LEU A 60 15.10 -3.12 8.26
N TYR A 61 13.97 -2.92 7.58
CA TYR A 61 13.19 -4.00 6.99
C TYR A 61 12.99 -3.79 5.49
N LYS A 62 13.29 -4.84 4.73
CA LYS A 62 13.17 -4.89 3.26
C LYS A 62 12.53 -6.20 2.86
N LEU A 63 11.58 -6.16 1.93
CA LEU A 63 10.99 -7.34 1.31
C LEU A 63 10.87 -7.15 -0.21
N ASP A 64 11.37 -8.12 -0.96
CA ASP A 64 11.23 -8.13 -2.42
C ASP A 64 9.83 -8.60 -2.78
N VAL A 65 9.21 -7.90 -3.72
CA VAL A 65 7.84 -8.12 -4.18
C VAL A 65 7.88 -8.62 -5.62
N ILE A 66 7.59 -9.89 -5.80
CA ILE A 66 7.73 -10.66 -7.03
C ILE A 66 6.32 -10.91 -7.60
N PRO A 67 6.05 -10.48 -8.85
CA PRO A 67 4.78 -10.76 -9.52
C PRO A 67 4.45 -12.25 -9.58
N GLY A 68 3.17 -12.59 -9.42
CA GLY A 68 2.66 -13.97 -9.49
C GLY A 68 3.08 -14.88 -8.33
N ARG A 69 3.75 -14.35 -7.31
CA ARG A 69 4.11 -15.11 -6.11
C ARG A 69 2.98 -14.99 -5.07
N ASP A 70 2.73 -16.10 -4.38
CA ASP A 70 1.74 -16.17 -3.29
C ASP A 70 1.92 -15.03 -2.28
N GLN A 71 0.87 -14.23 -2.07
CA GLN A 71 0.85 -13.07 -1.18
C GLN A 71 1.20 -13.44 0.27
N ALA A 72 0.87 -14.66 0.71
CA ALA A 72 1.25 -15.14 2.05
C ALA A 72 2.78 -15.20 2.22
N LEU A 73 3.53 -15.44 1.14
CA LEU A 73 5.00 -15.44 1.12
C LEU A 73 5.60 -14.03 0.96
N GLN A 74 4.76 -13.02 0.77
CA GLN A 74 5.11 -11.62 0.55
C GLN A 74 4.48 -10.72 1.62
N SER A 75 4.22 -11.30 2.79
CA SER A 75 3.63 -10.63 3.96
C SER A 75 4.60 -10.58 5.13
N PHE A 76 4.49 -9.53 5.95
CA PHE A 76 5.25 -9.39 7.18
C PHE A 76 4.54 -8.47 8.17
N SER A 77 4.85 -8.63 9.46
CA SER A 77 4.32 -7.75 10.51
C SER A 77 5.43 -6.98 11.20
N LEU A 78 5.14 -5.74 11.59
CA LEU A 78 5.98 -4.96 12.49
C LEU A 78 5.12 -4.06 13.38
N THR A 79 5.75 -3.49 14.40
CA THR A 79 5.14 -2.48 15.27
C THR A 79 6.04 -1.26 15.25
N PRO A 80 5.61 -0.11 14.70
CA PRO A 80 6.38 1.12 14.78
C PRO A 80 6.27 1.68 16.19
N THR A 81 7.41 1.88 16.86
CA THR A 81 7.47 2.33 18.27
C THR A 81 7.91 3.79 18.43
N THR A 82 7.88 4.55 17.34
CA THR A 82 8.30 5.96 17.33
C THR A 82 7.50 6.71 16.28
N ALA A 83 6.71 7.68 16.73
CA ALA A 83 6.00 8.62 15.87
C ALA A 83 6.96 9.48 15.03
N GLY A 84 6.54 9.82 13.80
CA GLY A 84 7.30 10.65 12.88
C GLY A 84 7.16 10.27 11.41
N ASP A 85 7.89 11.00 10.57
CA ASP A 85 7.97 10.76 9.12
C ASP A 85 9.24 9.99 8.76
N PHE A 86 9.09 8.94 7.95
CA PHE A 86 10.17 8.08 7.50
C PHE A 86 10.14 7.94 5.97
N GLU A 87 11.30 7.78 5.36
CA GLU A 87 11.39 7.62 3.91
C GLU A 87 11.31 6.14 3.52
N GLY A 88 10.43 5.85 2.57
CA GLY A 88 10.34 4.59 1.87
C GLY A 88 10.87 4.69 0.43
N ARG A 89 11.46 3.61 -0.07
CA ARG A 89 11.98 3.57 -1.44
C ARG A 89 11.93 2.17 -2.04
N CYS A 90 11.86 2.10 -3.37
CA CYS A 90 12.12 0.86 -4.08
C CYS A 90 13.60 0.49 -4.02
N ALA A 91 13.91 -0.76 -3.67
CA ALA A 91 15.29 -1.25 -3.50
C ALA A 91 15.71 -2.34 -4.50
N GLU A 92 14.88 -2.61 -5.52
CA GLU A 92 15.16 -3.55 -6.62
C GLU A 92 14.94 -2.85 -7.96
N LEU A 93 15.81 -3.06 -8.95
CA LEU A 93 15.76 -2.36 -10.22
C LEU A 93 14.47 -2.70 -10.98
N CYS A 94 13.51 -1.76 -10.98
CA CYS A 94 12.16 -1.97 -11.54
C CYS A 94 11.87 -1.17 -12.82
N GLY A 95 12.89 -0.63 -13.47
CA GLY A 95 12.79 0.08 -14.75
C GLY A 95 13.27 1.53 -14.72
N PHE A 96 12.82 2.33 -15.70
CA PHE A 96 13.38 3.65 -15.98
C PHE A 96 13.24 4.65 -14.83
N GLN A 97 12.09 4.66 -14.14
CA GLN A 97 11.85 5.56 -13.00
C GLN A 97 12.16 4.89 -11.64
N HIS A 98 12.93 3.80 -11.61
CA HIS A 98 13.25 3.06 -10.37
C HIS A 98 13.71 3.97 -9.23
N SER A 99 14.65 4.88 -9.50
CA SER A 99 15.20 5.82 -8.50
C SER A 99 14.19 6.84 -7.96
N ARG A 100 13.04 7.01 -8.63
CA ARG A 100 11.97 7.95 -8.26
C ARG A 100 10.77 7.28 -7.61
N MET A 101 10.82 5.95 -7.45
CA MET A 101 9.77 5.17 -6.83
C MET A 101 9.89 5.24 -5.29
N LEU A 102 9.49 6.40 -4.76
CA LEU A 102 9.55 6.77 -3.35
C LEU A 102 8.16 6.71 -2.72
N PHE A 103 8.14 6.64 -1.38
CA PHE A 103 6.94 6.85 -0.56
C PHE A 103 7.36 7.42 0.78
N THR A 104 6.41 8.00 1.52
CA THR A 104 6.62 8.43 2.91
C THR A 104 5.86 7.50 3.83
N VAL A 105 6.43 7.15 4.98
CA VAL A 105 5.71 6.48 6.07
C VAL A 105 5.51 7.50 7.17
N LYS A 106 4.27 7.71 7.60
CA LYS A 106 3.92 8.58 8.70
C LYS A 106 3.36 7.76 9.85
N VAL A 107 4.07 7.74 10.96
CA VAL A 107 3.63 7.08 12.20
C VAL A 107 2.99 8.14 13.10
N VAL A 108 1.71 7.99 13.40
CA VAL A 108 0.87 8.94 14.13
C VAL A 108 0.15 8.31 15.31
N ASP A 109 -0.56 9.13 16.07
CA ASP A 109 -1.56 8.63 17.02
C ASP A 109 -2.84 8.12 16.31
N GLN A 110 -3.63 7.35 17.04
CA GLN A 110 -4.87 6.74 16.53
C GLN A 110 -5.84 7.77 15.94
N ALA A 111 -6.00 8.93 16.58
CA ALA A 111 -6.97 9.94 16.16
C ALA A 111 -6.58 10.58 14.81
N ALA A 112 -5.29 10.83 14.59
CA ALA A 112 -4.79 11.35 13.32
C ALA A 112 -4.90 10.30 12.19
N TYR A 113 -4.70 9.02 12.50
CA TYR A 113 -4.89 7.91 11.56
C TYR A 113 -6.35 7.82 11.12
N GLU A 114 -7.29 7.75 12.07
CA GLU A 114 -8.74 7.72 11.78
C GLU A 114 -9.20 8.92 10.96
N ALA A 115 -8.71 10.12 11.30
CA ALA A 115 -9.02 11.34 10.54
C ALA A 115 -8.52 11.27 9.08
N HIS A 116 -7.38 10.63 8.83
CA HIS A 116 -6.86 10.41 7.48
C HIS A 116 -7.71 9.42 6.69
N LEU A 117 -8.14 8.32 7.32
CA LEU A 117 -9.01 7.34 6.66
C LEU A 117 -10.37 7.95 6.26
N LEU A 118 -10.95 8.76 7.14
CA LEU A 118 -12.17 9.52 6.83
C LEU A 118 -11.97 10.54 5.69
N ASP A 119 -10.77 11.13 5.57
CA ASP A 119 -10.45 12.04 4.46
C ASP A 119 -10.34 11.27 3.12
N LEU A 120 -9.72 10.09 3.12
CA LEU A 120 -9.67 9.21 1.94
C LEU A 120 -11.07 8.83 1.48
N GLU A 121 -11.94 8.45 2.41
CA GLU A 121 -13.34 8.13 2.14
C GLU A 121 -14.07 9.34 1.52
N GLN A 122 -13.94 10.53 2.11
CA GLN A 122 -14.55 11.76 1.59
C GLN A 122 -14.03 12.16 0.20
N ARG A 123 -12.80 11.76 -0.14
CA ARG A 123 -12.24 11.91 -1.49
C ARG A 123 -12.75 10.87 -2.48
N GLY A 124 -13.55 9.90 -2.03
CA GLY A 124 -14.07 8.80 -2.84
C GLY A 124 -13.03 7.71 -3.11
N GLN A 125 -11.96 7.64 -2.32
CA GLN A 125 -10.93 6.60 -2.45
C GLN A 125 -11.32 5.36 -1.64
N VAL A 126 -12.43 4.77 -2.05
CA VAL A 126 -13.12 3.69 -1.35
C VAL A 126 -12.99 2.39 -2.17
N GLY A 127 -12.77 1.28 -1.47
CA GLY A 127 -12.57 -0.06 -2.02
C GLY A 127 -11.13 -0.56 -1.89
N THR A 128 -10.92 -1.80 -2.30
CA THR A 128 -9.60 -2.42 -2.32
C THR A 128 -9.00 -2.30 -3.72
N LEU A 129 -7.82 -1.68 -3.81
CA LEU A 129 -7.01 -1.72 -5.03
C LEU A 129 -6.43 -3.12 -5.18
N VAL A 130 -6.85 -3.82 -6.22
CA VAL A 130 -6.18 -5.02 -6.66
C VAL A 130 -5.28 -4.61 -7.81
N GLY A 131 -3.97 -4.72 -7.57
CA GLY A 131 -2.98 -4.64 -8.64
C GLY A 131 -3.46 -5.42 -9.86
N ALA A 132 -3.16 -4.94 -11.07
CA ALA A 132 -3.49 -5.67 -12.28
C ALA A 132 -3.11 -7.16 -12.19
N GLU A 133 -4.01 -8.06 -12.61
CA GLU A 133 -3.80 -9.52 -12.51
C GLU A 133 -2.61 -9.96 -13.36
N ASP A 134 -2.39 -9.27 -14.48
CA ASP A 134 -1.26 -9.45 -15.38
C ASP A 134 -0.37 -8.20 -15.46
N SER A 135 0.93 -8.42 -15.70
CA SER A 135 1.94 -7.36 -15.89
C SER A 135 1.71 -6.38 -17.06
N ASN A 136 0.71 -6.66 -17.90
CA ASN A 136 0.30 -5.82 -19.01
C ASN A 136 -1.07 -5.14 -18.79
N GLU A 137 -1.69 -5.35 -17.63
CA GLU A 137 -2.97 -4.77 -17.28
C GLU A 137 -2.79 -3.53 -16.39
N ILE A 138 -3.82 -2.70 -16.32
CA ILE A 138 -3.86 -1.51 -15.46
C ILE A 138 -4.69 -1.85 -14.23
N GLU A 139 -4.27 -1.36 -13.06
CA GLU A 139 -4.96 -1.49 -11.77
C GLU A 139 -6.48 -1.29 -11.87
N GLY A 140 -7.23 -2.22 -11.26
CA GLY A 140 -8.68 -2.19 -11.10
C GLY A 140 -9.07 -2.25 -9.63
N LEU A 141 -10.30 -1.83 -9.32
CA LEU A 141 -10.92 -2.08 -8.02
C LEU A 141 -11.53 -3.48 -8.04
N GLU A 142 -11.47 -4.21 -6.93
CA GLU A 142 -12.36 -5.35 -6.74
C GLU A 142 -13.81 -4.85 -6.74
N THR A 143 -14.58 -5.22 -7.77
CA THR A 143 -16.03 -5.07 -7.72
C THR A 143 -16.59 -6.32 -7.06
N GLU A 144 -17.27 -6.17 -5.92
CA GLU A 144 -18.19 -7.20 -5.45
C GLU A 144 -19.22 -7.45 -6.58
N ASP A 145 -19.28 -8.71 -7.03
CA ASP A 145 -20.12 -9.26 -8.11
C ASP A 145 -19.70 -8.99 -9.56
N GLU A 146 -18.84 -9.87 -10.10
CA GLU A 146 -18.95 -10.30 -11.50
C GLU A 146 -19.37 -11.78 -11.59
N GLU A 147 -20.65 -12.04 -11.29
CA GLU A 147 -21.42 -12.98 -12.11
C GLU A 147 -21.59 -12.32 -13.50
N VAL A 148 -20.66 -12.55 -14.42
CA VAL A 148 -20.92 -12.30 -15.85
C VAL A 148 -21.00 -13.64 -16.55
N ALA A 149 -22.24 -14.13 -16.62
CA ALA A 149 -22.67 -15.12 -17.57
C ALA A 149 -22.53 -14.57 -19.00
N GLU A 150 -21.64 -15.15 -19.81
CA GLU A 150 -21.89 -15.99 -21.00
C GLU A 150 -20.59 -16.26 -21.78
#